data_AF-A0A9D7CF88-F1
#
_entry.id   AF-A0A9D7CF88-F1
#
_cell.length_a   1.000
_cell.length_b   1.000
_cell.length_c   1.000
_cell.angle_alpha   90.00
_cell.angle_beta   90.00
_cell.angle_gamma   90.00
#
_symmetry.space_group_name_H-M   'P 1'
#
loop_
_entity.id
_entity.type
_entity.pdbx_description
1 polymer ?
#
loop_
_entity_poly.entity_id
_entity_poly.type
_entity_poly.pdbx_seq_one_letter_code
_entity_poly.pdbx_strand_id
1 'polypeptide(L)'
;MTVPTPADGRVEISPTERAAALDRVNERSPRVLGLLWEWAKSFQLAVLLFLFIRAFVVEAFKIPSGSMEGTLLVGDFLLVNKLVYGAEIPFTGKRLPAVRTPARGDVVVFQWPSDHNTNMVKRLVGVSGDTLSMTEGILLRNGVRLQEAYVRHTDPGADPAGEEFRWQRDYVVRTASASMSYHPSRNNWGPLVVPRDHLFVLGDNRDNSLDSRYWGFVPDSLVRGQPMVVYYSYVPDSSARLDFLTRVRWQRLGDRVR
;
A
#
# COMPACT_ATOMS: atom_id res chain seq x y z
N MET A 1 -4.85 -3.78 95.50
CA MET A 1 -4.61 -4.02 94.07
C MET A 1 -4.88 -2.71 93.34
N THR A 2 -3.85 -2.02 92.86
CA THR A 2 -3.90 -1.02 91.77
C THR A 2 -2.46 -0.80 91.30
N VAL A 3 -2.25 -0.99 90.01
CA VAL A 3 -0.97 -1.05 89.30
C VAL A 3 -0.49 0.38 88.95
N PRO A 4 0.81 0.72 89.08
CA PRO A 4 1.34 1.95 88.49
C PRO A 4 1.81 1.71 87.04
N THR A 5 1.41 2.67 86.20
CA THR A 5 1.55 2.81 84.74
C THR A 5 3.01 2.87 84.24
N PRO A 6 3.35 2.40 83.02
CA PRO A 6 4.72 2.48 82.50
C PRO A 6 5.09 3.91 82.07
N ALA A 7 6.35 4.29 82.30
CA ALA A 7 6.91 5.55 81.84
C ALA A 7 6.98 5.61 80.30
N ASP A 8 6.35 6.64 79.72
CA ASP A 8 6.32 6.92 78.29
C ASP A 8 7.68 7.51 77.84
N GLY A 9 8.58 6.64 77.40
CA GLY A 9 9.89 7.02 76.86
C GLY A 9 9.78 7.60 75.44
N ARG A 10 9.19 8.78 75.28
CA ARG A 10 9.22 9.50 74.00
C ARG A 10 10.55 10.22 73.83
N VAL A 11 11.34 9.76 72.85
CA VAL A 11 12.52 10.46 72.37
C VAL A 11 12.07 11.77 71.71
N GLU A 12 12.38 12.93 72.33
CA GLU A 12 12.21 14.24 71.71
C GLU A 12 13.28 14.43 70.63
N ILE A 13 12.86 14.30 69.37
CA ILE A 13 13.72 14.54 68.21
C ILE A 13 13.78 16.06 67.98
N SER A 14 14.98 16.65 67.90
CA SER A 14 15.13 18.09 67.69
C SER A 14 14.54 18.52 66.33
N PRO A 15 14.06 19.77 66.19
CA PRO A 15 13.52 20.28 64.93
C PRO A 15 14.51 20.14 63.76
N THR A 16 15.80 20.29 64.03
CA THR A 16 16.91 20.11 63.08
C THR A 16 17.11 18.65 62.65
N GLU A 17 16.97 17.70 63.57
CA GLU A 17 17.05 16.28 63.23
C GLU A 17 15.82 15.81 62.45
N ARG A 18 14.63 16.37 62.77
CA ARG A 18 13.42 16.15 61.96
C ARG A 18 13.57 16.73 60.56
N ALA A 19 14.09 17.95 60.42
CA ALA A 19 14.34 18.57 59.12
C ALA A 19 15.36 17.78 58.29
N ALA A 20 16.48 17.36 58.91
CA ALA A 20 17.49 16.54 58.24
C ALA A 20 16.97 15.13 57.86
N ALA A 21 16.07 14.55 58.65
CA ALA A 21 15.41 13.29 58.31
C ALA A 21 14.43 13.45 57.14
N LEU A 22 13.69 14.57 57.09
CA LEU A 22 12.79 14.89 55.98
C LEU A 22 13.56 15.16 54.68
N ASP A 23 14.68 15.88 54.73
CA ASP A 23 15.53 16.11 53.55
C ASP A 23 16.11 14.80 53.01
N ARG A 24 16.57 13.88 53.88
CA ARG A 24 17.07 12.55 53.46
C ARG A 24 15.98 11.65 52.86
N VAL A 25 14.72 11.84 53.25
CA VAL A 25 13.57 11.13 52.67
C VAL A 25 13.18 11.76 51.32
N ASN A 26 13.27 13.09 51.20
CA ASN A 26 12.96 13.84 49.99
C ASN A 26 14.03 13.65 48.89
N GLU A 27 15.30 13.49 49.25
CA GLU A 27 16.40 13.20 48.30
C GLU A 27 16.29 11.80 47.65
N ARG A 28 15.45 10.90 48.18
CA ARG A 28 15.35 9.50 47.72
C ARG A 28 14.28 9.23 46.66
N SER A 29 13.47 10.20 46.25
CA SER A 29 12.63 10.05 45.06
C SER A 29 12.52 11.36 44.26
N PRO A 30 12.75 11.33 42.93
CA PRO A 30 12.31 10.25 42.08
C PRO A 30 13.29 9.89 40.96
N ARG A 31 14.31 9.07 41.25
CA ARG A 31 15.10 8.40 40.20
C ARG A 31 14.19 7.68 39.20
N VAL A 32 13.03 7.20 39.65
CA VAL A 32 11.99 6.59 38.82
C VAL A 32 11.29 7.59 37.90
N LEU A 33 10.92 8.81 38.33
CA LEU A 33 10.31 9.81 37.42
C LEU A 33 11.34 10.34 36.41
N GLY A 34 12.60 10.52 36.82
CA GLY A 34 13.69 10.87 35.91
C GLY A 34 13.91 9.78 34.85
N LEU A 35 13.98 8.51 35.28
CA LEU A 35 14.09 7.36 34.38
C LEU A 35 12.89 7.28 33.43
N LEU A 36 11.66 7.39 33.94
CA LEU A 36 10.44 7.40 33.12
C LEU A 36 10.43 8.54 32.11
N TRP A 37 10.97 9.71 32.46
CA TRP A 37 11.08 10.85 31.54
C TRP A 37 12.09 10.60 30.41
N GLU A 38 13.21 9.94 30.69
CA GLU A 38 14.18 9.52 29.66
C GLU A 38 13.59 8.47 28.70
N TRP A 39 12.85 7.50 29.24
CA TRP A 39 12.11 6.53 28.44
C TRP A 39 11.02 7.20 27.61
N ALA A 40 10.29 8.16 28.17
CA ALA A 40 9.26 8.91 27.46
C ALA A 40 9.84 9.70 26.27
N LYS A 41 11.01 10.33 26.41
CA LYS A 41 11.70 11.01 25.29
C LYS A 41 12.08 10.04 24.17
N SER A 42 12.62 8.87 24.53
CA SER A 42 13.01 7.84 23.56
C SER A 42 11.78 7.26 22.84
N PHE A 43 10.71 7.02 23.58
CA PHE A 43 9.42 6.60 23.02
C PHE A 43 8.84 7.67 22.10
N GLN A 44 8.86 8.94 22.50
CA GLN A 44 8.39 10.06 21.68
C GLN A 44 9.18 10.14 20.37
N LEU A 45 10.51 10.02 20.42
CA LEU A 45 11.34 9.98 19.22
C LEU A 45 10.99 8.78 18.33
N ALA A 46 10.77 7.60 18.91
CA ALA A 46 10.39 6.40 18.18
C ALA A 46 9.01 6.57 17.49
N VAL A 47 8.03 7.16 18.18
CA VAL A 47 6.71 7.48 17.60
C VAL A 47 6.84 8.50 16.48
N LEU A 48 7.60 9.58 16.68
CA LEU A 48 7.83 10.59 15.64
C LEU A 48 8.52 9.99 14.42
N LEU A 49 9.54 9.17 14.62
CA LEU A 49 10.23 8.46 13.54
C LEU A 49 9.31 7.48 12.83
N PHE A 50 8.50 6.71 13.57
CA PHE A 50 7.51 5.81 12.99
C PHE A 50 6.48 6.56 12.14
N LEU A 51 5.95 7.67 12.64
CA LEU A 51 5.00 8.51 11.90
C LEU A 51 5.65 9.11 10.64
N PHE A 52 6.91 9.55 10.74
CA PHE A 52 7.66 10.03 9.58
C PHE A 52 7.86 8.93 8.52
N ILE A 53 8.33 7.75 8.94
CA ILE A 53 8.52 6.59 8.07
C ILE A 53 7.20 6.18 7.42
N ARG A 54 6.12 6.14 8.19
CA ARG A 54 4.77 5.78 7.71
C ARG A 54 4.20 6.82 6.73
N ALA A 55 4.45 8.10 6.99
CA ALA A 55 3.97 9.17 6.11
C ALA A 55 4.71 9.17 4.77
N PHE A 56 6.05 9.05 4.81
CA PHE A 56 6.88 9.37 3.65
C PHE A 56 7.61 8.18 3.02
N VAL A 57 7.90 7.12 3.76
CA VAL A 57 8.83 6.07 3.31
C VAL A 57 8.09 4.81 2.86
N VAL A 58 7.36 4.18 3.77
CA VAL A 58 6.77 2.85 3.55
C VAL A 58 5.34 2.78 4.05
N GLU A 59 4.51 2.05 3.30
CA GLU A 59 3.14 1.74 3.68
C GLU A 59 2.84 0.26 3.48
N ALA A 60 2.07 -0.29 4.41
CA ALA A 60 1.70 -1.70 4.42
C ALA A 60 0.30 -1.88 3.82
N PHE A 61 0.18 -2.74 2.82
CA PHE A 61 -1.09 -3.06 2.16
C PHE A 61 -1.40 -4.54 2.23
N LYS A 62 -2.68 -4.90 2.40
CA LYS A 62 -3.17 -6.28 2.22
C LYS A 62 -3.78 -6.40 0.83
N ILE A 63 -3.52 -7.51 0.12
CA ILE A 63 -4.13 -7.83 -1.17
C ILE A 63 -5.45 -8.59 -0.95
N PRO A 64 -6.61 -7.99 -1.30
CA PRO A 64 -7.91 -8.61 -1.06
C PRO A 64 -8.46 -9.35 -2.28
N SER A 65 -7.88 -9.19 -3.48
CA SER A 65 -8.43 -9.72 -4.74
C SER A 65 -7.37 -10.37 -5.63
N GLY A 66 -7.82 -11.27 -6.51
CA GLY A 66 -6.98 -12.11 -7.38
C GLY A 66 -6.54 -11.45 -8.69
N SER A 67 -6.81 -10.16 -8.91
CA SER A 67 -6.51 -9.48 -10.19
C SER A 67 -5.03 -9.45 -10.59
N MET A 68 -4.13 -9.65 -9.62
CA MET A 68 -2.69 -9.69 -9.81
C MET A 68 -2.11 -11.12 -9.65
N GLU A 69 -2.97 -12.15 -9.66
CA GLU A 69 -2.53 -13.54 -9.57
C GLU A 69 -1.51 -13.88 -10.67
N GLY A 70 -0.47 -14.63 -10.26
CA GLY A 70 0.77 -14.76 -11.03
C GLY A 70 1.93 -14.00 -10.39
N THR A 71 1.64 -12.83 -9.82
CA THR A 71 2.63 -11.97 -9.13
C THR A 71 2.28 -11.77 -7.66
N LEU A 72 1.02 -11.42 -7.39
CA LEU A 72 0.46 -11.19 -6.06
C LEU A 72 -0.77 -12.05 -5.85
N LEU A 73 -0.92 -12.58 -4.64
CA LEU A 73 -1.98 -13.51 -4.31
C LEU A 73 -2.86 -12.94 -3.20
N VAL A 74 -4.13 -13.33 -3.19
CA VAL A 74 -5.07 -12.93 -2.13
C VAL A 74 -4.51 -13.33 -0.76
N GLY A 75 -4.46 -12.40 0.19
CA GLY A 75 -3.86 -12.61 1.51
C GLY A 75 -2.38 -12.29 1.61
N ASP A 76 -1.74 -11.81 0.54
CA ASP A 76 -0.40 -11.21 0.63
C ASP A 76 -0.46 -9.84 1.33
N PHE A 77 0.58 -9.55 2.10
CA PHE A 77 0.85 -8.24 2.69
C PHE A 77 2.13 -7.65 2.12
N LEU A 78 2.04 -6.43 1.62
CA LEU A 78 3.08 -5.76 0.85
C LEU A 78 3.65 -4.59 1.61
N LEU A 79 4.97 -4.43 1.53
CA LEU A 79 5.61 -3.15 1.82
C LEU A 79 5.72 -2.36 0.52
N VAL A 80 5.16 -1.15 0.51
CA VAL A 80 5.10 -0.26 -0.64
C VAL A 80 6.00 0.94 -0.40
N ASN A 81 6.88 1.22 -1.37
CA ASN A 81 7.75 2.38 -1.35
C ASN A 81 7.03 3.61 -1.90
N LYS A 82 6.85 4.63 -1.06
CA LYS A 82 6.19 5.88 -1.42
C LYS A 82 7.15 6.93 -1.99
N LEU A 83 8.44 6.82 -1.66
CA LEU A 83 9.45 7.80 -2.08
C LEU A 83 9.71 7.76 -3.59
N VAL A 84 9.62 6.57 -4.21
CA VAL A 84 9.98 6.37 -5.62
C VAL A 84 9.23 7.35 -6.53
N TYR A 85 7.93 7.53 -6.28
CA TYR A 85 7.04 8.37 -7.10
C TYR A 85 6.67 9.70 -6.41
N GLY A 86 7.35 10.06 -5.34
CA GLY A 86 7.08 11.28 -4.58
C GLY A 86 5.93 11.08 -3.59
N ALA A 87 6.28 10.95 -2.30
CA ALA A 87 5.30 10.75 -1.24
C ALA A 87 4.42 11.99 -1.07
N GLU A 88 3.12 11.77 -0.80
CA GLU A 88 2.20 12.86 -0.48
C GLU A 88 2.44 13.36 0.93
N ILE A 89 2.50 14.68 1.08
CA ILE A 89 2.61 15.36 2.36
C ILE A 89 1.22 15.36 3.00
N PRO A 90 1.06 14.73 4.19
CA PRO A 90 -0.22 14.66 4.88
C PRO A 90 -0.88 16.04 4.99
N PHE A 91 -2.19 16.09 4.77
CA PHE A 91 -3.05 17.28 4.91
C PHE A 91 -2.81 18.44 3.92
N THR A 92 -1.85 18.33 3.00
CA THR A 92 -1.54 19.45 2.08
C THR A 92 -1.86 19.16 0.61
N GLY A 93 -2.10 17.90 0.23
CA GLY A 93 -2.28 17.48 -1.16
C GLY A 93 -1.05 17.65 -2.05
N LYS A 94 0.08 18.14 -1.49
CA LYS A 94 1.35 18.33 -2.20
C LYS A 94 2.19 17.07 -2.14
N ARG A 95 3.03 16.85 -3.13
CA ARG A 95 3.94 15.69 -3.19
C ARG A 95 5.39 16.14 -3.06
N LEU A 96 6.21 15.31 -2.43
CA LEU A 96 7.65 15.43 -2.48
C LEU A 96 8.15 15.14 -3.91
N PRO A 97 9.34 15.65 -4.29
CA PRO A 97 9.97 15.29 -5.56
C PRO A 97 10.07 13.77 -5.73
N ALA A 98 9.65 13.26 -6.89
CA ALA A 98 9.79 11.86 -7.23
C ALA A 98 11.25 11.51 -7.55
N VAL A 99 11.69 10.34 -7.11
CA VAL A 99 13.03 9.81 -7.45
C VAL A 99 13.09 9.41 -8.92
N ARG A 100 11.99 8.84 -9.44
CA ARG A 100 11.82 8.50 -10.85
C ARG A 100 10.34 8.51 -11.23
N THR A 101 10.05 8.53 -12.52
CA THR A 101 8.69 8.33 -13.03
C THR A 101 8.32 6.84 -13.05
N PRO A 102 7.02 6.49 -12.97
CA PRO A 102 6.54 5.14 -13.23
C PRO A 102 6.97 4.66 -14.62
N ALA A 103 7.51 3.45 -14.69
CA ALA A 103 8.04 2.85 -15.90
C ALA A 103 7.24 1.61 -16.30
N ARG A 104 7.32 1.26 -17.58
CA ARG A 104 6.67 0.07 -18.14
C ARG A 104 7.12 -1.18 -17.39
N GLY A 105 6.18 -2.04 -17.05
CA GLY A 105 6.41 -3.25 -16.27
C GLY A 105 6.32 -3.04 -14.76
N ASP A 106 6.37 -1.80 -14.24
CA ASP A 106 6.22 -1.57 -12.80
C ASP A 106 4.86 -2.07 -12.31
N VAL A 107 4.85 -2.78 -11.19
CA VAL A 107 3.64 -2.92 -10.38
C VAL A 107 3.48 -1.64 -9.56
N VAL A 108 2.31 -1.02 -9.64
CA VAL A 108 2.03 0.27 -9.01
C VAL A 108 0.80 0.19 -8.12
N VAL A 109 0.87 0.86 -6.98
CA VAL A 109 -0.30 1.21 -6.17
C VAL A 109 -0.76 2.59 -6.58
N PHE A 110 -2.03 2.77 -6.89
CA PHE A 110 -2.62 4.05 -7.28
C PHE A 110 -4.05 4.17 -6.74
N GLN A 111 -4.54 5.40 -6.62
CA GLN A 111 -5.94 5.64 -6.32
C GLN A 111 -6.80 5.42 -7.56
N TRP A 112 -7.91 4.69 -7.41
CA TRP A 112 -8.82 4.42 -8.52
C TRP A 112 -9.41 5.74 -9.06
N PRO A 113 -9.36 6.03 -10.38
CA PRO A 113 -9.83 7.32 -10.90
C PRO A 113 -11.29 7.64 -10.62
N SER A 114 -12.15 6.61 -10.51
CA SER A 114 -13.58 6.80 -10.22
C SER A 114 -13.90 6.99 -8.74
N ASP A 115 -13.03 6.50 -7.84
CA ASP A 115 -13.14 6.68 -6.40
C ASP A 115 -11.75 6.73 -5.76
N HIS A 116 -11.31 7.94 -5.43
CA HIS A 116 -9.98 8.21 -4.89
C HIS A 116 -9.76 7.65 -3.47
N ASN A 117 -10.79 7.11 -2.82
CA ASN A 117 -10.66 6.44 -1.52
C ASN A 117 -10.20 4.98 -1.66
N THR A 118 -10.28 4.42 -2.87
CA THR A 118 -9.93 3.04 -3.14
C THR A 118 -8.55 2.96 -3.77
N ASN A 119 -7.62 2.26 -3.12
CA ASN A 119 -6.31 1.96 -3.68
C ASN A 119 -6.36 0.66 -4.49
N MET A 120 -5.75 0.68 -5.67
CA MET A 120 -5.64 -0.48 -6.54
C MET A 120 -4.18 -0.82 -6.82
N VAL A 121 -3.92 -2.11 -7.03
CA VAL A 121 -2.62 -2.61 -7.47
C VAL A 121 -2.77 -3.20 -8.87
N LYS A 122 -2.00 -2.68 -9.82
CA LYS A 122 -1.97 -3.12 -11.22
C LYS A 122 -0.56 -3.01 -11.78
N ARG A 123 -0.32 -3.67 -12.92
CA ARG A 123 0.92 -3.54 -13.68
C ARG A 123 0.78 -2.46 -14.74
N LEU A 124 1.78 -1.59 -14.82
CA LEU A 124 1.88 -0.54 -15.81
C LEU A 124 2.32 -1.12 -17.15
N VAL A 125 1.46 -1.09 -18.16
CA VAL A 125 1.77 -1.67 -19.48
C VAL A 125 2.05 -0.61 -20.55
N GLY A 126 1.49 0.59 -20.38
CA GLY A 126 1.78 1.74 -21.23
C GLY A 126 1.93 3.04 -20.45
N VAL A 127 2.80 3.90 -20.98
CA VAL A 127 3.02 5.29 -20.53
C VAL A 127 2.63 6.25 -21.65
N SER A 128 2.60 7.54 -21.37
CA SER A 128 2.31 8.60 -22.35
C SER A 128 3.00 8.40 -23.69
N GLY A 129 2.19 8.46 -24.76
CA GLY A 129 2.64 8.29 -26.14
C GLY A 129 2.69 6.84 -26.63
N ASP A 130 2.56 5.83 -25.76
CA ASP A 130 2.41 4.45 -26.24
C ASP A 130 1.08 4.26 -26.96
N THR A 131 1.12 3.48 -28.04
CA THR A 131 -0.07 2.97 -28.74
C THR A 131 -0.33 1.54 -28.28
N LEU A 132 -1.48 1.27 -27.68
CA LEU A 132 -1.84 -0.04 -27.15
C LEU A 132 -3.04 -0.63 -27.90
N SER A 133 -2.98 -1.92 -28.20
CA SER A 133 -4.12 -2.69 -28.69
C SER A 133 -4.10 -4.10 -28.10
N MET A 134 -5.24 -4.77 -28.11
CA MET A 134 -5.35 -6.17 -27.70
C MET A 134 -6.09 -6.94 -28.79
N THR A 135 -5.58 -8.13 -29.10
CA THR A 135 -6.18 -9.03 -30.08
C THR A 135 -6.17 -10.42 -29.49
N GLU A 136 -7.33 -11.04 -29.35
CA GLU A 136 -7.49 -12.37 -28.74
C GLU A 136 -6.78 -12.46 -27.36
N GLY A 137 -6.90 -11.40 -26.55
CA GLY A 137 -6.33 -11.32 -25.20
C GLY A 137 -4.83 -11.03 -25.15
N ILE A 138 -4.17 -10.94 -26.30
CA ILE A 138 -2.74 -10.63 -26.42
C ILE A 138 -2.54 -9.14 -26.56
N LEU A 139 -1.76 -8.53 -25.66
CA LEU A 139 -1.42 -7.11 -25.72
C LEU A 139 -0.33 -6.83 -26.78
N LEU A 140 -0.57 -5.80 -27.58
CA LEU A 140 0.40 -5.20 -28.48
C LEU A 140 0.70 -3.78 -27.98
N ARG A 141 1.98 -3.41 -27.97
CA ARG A 141 2.45 -2.06 -27.69
C ARG A 141 3.27 -1.56 -28.87
N ASN A 142 2.88 -0.41 -29.41
CA ASN A 142 3.49 0.20 -30.59
C ASN A 142 3.56 -0.77 -31.77
N GLY A 143 2.49 -1.57 -31.96
CA GLY A 143 2.39 -2.60 -33.01
C GLY A 143 3.14 -3.91 -32.74
N VAL A 144 3.92 -3.99 -31.66
CA VAL A 144 4.70 -5.18 -31.30
C VAL A 144 4.01 -5.96 -30.19
N ARG A 145 3.83 -7.27 -30.40
CA ARG A 145 3.30 -8.18 -29.37
C ARG A 145 4.20 -8.16 -28.13
N LEU A 146 3.62 -7.92 -26.96
CA LEU A 146 4.36 -7.95 -25.70
C LEU A 146 4.51 -9.39 -25.20
N GLN A 147 5.71 -9.76 -24.75
CA GLN A 147 5.95 -11.02 -24.06
C GLN A 147 5.76 -10.83 -22.56
N GLU A 148 4.72 -11.44 -22.02
CA GLU A 148 4.27 -11.19 -20.65
C GLU A 148 4.24 -12.49 -19.84
N ALA A 149 5.40 -12.96 -19.40
CA ALA A 149 5.52 -14.24 -18.69
C ALA A 149 4.74 -14.29 -17.36
N TYR A 150 4.41 -13.13 -16.79
CA TYR A 150 3.62 -12.98 -15.56
C TYR A 150 2.11 -13.14 -15.78
N VAL A 151 1.64 -13.09 -17.03
CA VAL A 151 0.19 -13.10 -17.32
C VAL A 151 -0.43 -14.46 -17.06
N ARG A 152 -1.63 -14.44 -16.49
CA ARG A 152 -2.52 -15.58 -16.32
C ARG A 152 -3.82 -15.31 -17.06
N HIS A 153 -4.27 -16.35 -17.77
CA HIS A 153 -5.59 -16.41 -18.37
C HIS A 153 -6.38 -17.52 -17.68
N THR A 154 -7.14 -17.15 -16.65
CA THR A 154 -7.93 -18.11 -15.86
C THR A 154 -9.28 -18.42 -16.49
N ASP A 155 -9.75 -17.59 -17.41
CA ASP A 155 -10.99 -17.77 -18.17
C ASP A 155 -10.82 -17.21 -19.60
N PRO A 156 -10.02 -17.89 -20.44
CA PRO A 156 -9.71 -17.40 -21.79
C PRO A 156 -10.90 -17.50 -22.75
N GLY A 157 -11.94 -18.27 -22.41
CA GLY A 157 -13.13 -18.41 -23.25
C GLY A 157 -14.13 -17.26 -23.10
N ALA A 158 -14.07 -16.53 -21.99
CA ALA A 158 -14.90 -15.36 -21.78
C ALA A 158 -14.29 -14.12 -22.45
N ASP A 159 -15.09 -13.41 -23.24
CA ASP A 159 -14.73 -12.08 -23.75
C ASP A 159 -15.91 -11.12 -23.56
N PRO A 160 -16.11 -10.59 -22.33
CA PRO A 160 -17.21 -9.68 -22.07
C PRO A 160 -17.06 -8.43 -22.95
N ALA A 161 -18.18 -8.04 -23.54
CA ALA A 161 -18.36 -6.80 -24.27
C ALA A 161 -19.59 -6.09 -23.70
N GLY A 162 -19.54 -4.78 -23.56
CA GLY A 162 -20.50 -4.03 -22.74
C GLY A 162 -20.26 -2.52 -22.79
N GLU A 163 -21.11 -1.77 -22.08
CA GLU A 163 -21.06 -0.32 -22.03
C GLU A 163 -19.77 0.20 -21.40
N GLU A 164 -19.21 -0.54 -20.46
CA GLU A 164 -17.96 -0.26 -19.78
C GLU A 164 -16.74 -0.14 -20.71
N PHE A 165 -16.79 -0.68 -21.94
CA PHE A 165 -15.69 -0.57 -22.90
C PHE A 165 -15.89 0.59 -23.89
N ARG A 166 -17.06 1.25 -23.89
CA ARG A 166 -17.42 2.25 -24.92
C ARG A 166 -16.59 3.53 -24.86
N TRP A 167 -16.02 3.87 -23.69
CA TRP A 167 -15.14 5.03 -23.53
C TRP A 167 -13.97 5.04 -24.54
N GLN A 168 -13.54 3.85 -24.98
CA GLN A 168 -12.44 3.69 -25.92
C GLN A 168 -12.71 4.32 -27.29
N ARG A 169 -13.99 4.49 -27.69
CA ARG A 169 -14.38 5.12 -28.96
C ARG A 169 -13.87 6.56 -29.10
N ASP A 170 -13.65 7.22 -27.98
CA ASP A 170 -13.16 8.60 -27.94
C ASP A 170 -11.64 8.67 -28.09
N TYR A 171 -10.93 7.55 -27.91
CA TYR A 171 -9.46 7.48 -27.90
C TYR A 171 -8.87 6.55 -28.96
N VAL A 172 -9.70 5.79 -29.67
CA VAL A 172 -9.25 4.92 -30.75
C VAL A 172 -8.64 5.74 -31.86
N VAL A 173 -7.47 5.32 -32.35
CA VAL A 173 -6.82 5.96 -33.48
C VAL A 173 -7.71 5.75 -34.71
N ARG A 174 -8.38 6.81 -35.13
CA ARG A 174 -9.34 6.78 -36.23
C ARG A 174 -8.61 6.63 -37.56
N THR A 175 -8.47 5.40 -38.05
CA THR A 175 -8.46 5.20 -39.49
C THR A 175 -9.91 5.35 -40.00
N ALA A 176 -10.09 5.88 -41.20
CA ALA A 176 -11.42 6.25 -41.74
C ALA A 176 -12.44 5.09 -41.76
N SER A 177 -11.99 3.84 -41.69
CA SER A 177 -12.81 2.62 -41.69
C SER A 177 -13.16 2.10 -40.29
N ALA A 178 -12.48 2.55 -39.23
CA ALA A 178 -12.61 1.99 -37.88
C ALA A 178 -13.78 2.60 -37.07
N SER A 179 -14.15 3.86 -37.30
CA SER A 179 -15.07 4.57 -36.39
C SER A 179 -16.53 4.08 -36.46
N MET A 180 -16.95 3.41 -37.53
CA MET A 180 -18.33 2.91 -37.67
C MET A 180 -18.52 1.47 -37.16
N SER A 181 -17.46 0.67 -37.10
CA SER A 181 -17.54 -0.77 -36.79
C SER A 181 -16.76 -1.18 -35.53
N TYR A 182 -16.25 -0.22 -34.76
CA TYR A 182 -15.48 -0.50 -33.55
C TYR A 182 -16.38 -0.91 -32.36
N HIS A 183 -16.29 -2.19 -32.02
CA HIS A 183 -17.00 -2.84 -30.91
C HIS A 183 -15.96 -3.46 -29.96
N PRO A 184 -15.42 -2.68 -29.02
CA PRO A 184 -14.39 -3.18 -28.12
C PRO A 184 -14.98 -4.18 -27.13
N SER A 185 -14.19 -5.20 -26.83
CA SER A 185 -14.41 -6.15 -25.75
C SER A 185 -13.21 -6.13 -24.79
N ARG A 186 -13.22 -7.00 -23.78
CA ARG A 186 -12.09 -7.16 -22.87
C ARG A 186 -10.82 -7.63 -23.59
N ASN A 187 -10.95 -8.53 -24.56
CA ASN A 187 -9.85 -9.21 -25.25
C ASN A 187 -9.55 -8.62 -26.65
N ASN A 188 -10.43 -7.79 -27.21
CA ASN A 188 -10.29 -7.22 -28.54
C ASN A 188 -10.57 -5.71 -28.54
N TRP A 189 -9.51 -4.90 -28.61
CA TRP A 189 -9.60 -3.44 -28.57
C TRP A 189 -8.36 -2.72 -29.12
N GLY A 190 -8.47 -1.41 -29.28
CA GLY A 190 -7.44 -0.51 -29.78
C GLY A 190 -7.32 -0.49 -31.31
N PRO A 191 -6.29 0.19 -31.84
CA PRO A 191 -5.23 0.88 -31.10
C PRO A 191 -5.70 2.17 -30.39
N LEU A 192 -5.28 2.35 -29.14
CA LEU A 192 -5.49 3.55 -28.31
C LEU A 192 -4.14 4.22 -28.03
N VAL A 193 -4.05 5.54 -28.12
CA VAL A 193 -2.84 6.28 -27.71
C VAL A 193 -2.99 6.72 -26.26
N VAL A 194 -2.01 6.37 -25.41
CA VAL A 194 -1.98 6.82 -24.02
C VAL A 194 -1.73 8.33 -23.98
N PRO A 195 -2.62 9.14 -23.38
CA PRO A 195 -2.45 10.59 -23.29
C PRO A 195 -1.19 11.00 -22.51
N ARG A 196 -0.82 12.27 -22.62
CA ARG A 196 0.21 12.86 -21.76
C ARG A 196 -0.20 12.78 -20.29
N ASP A 197 0.77 12.58 -19.42
CA ASP A 197 0.62 12.50 -17.95
C ASP A 197 -0.36 11.40 -17.50
N HIS A 198 -0.54 10.38 -18.34
CA HIS A 198 -1.44 9.27 -18.14
C HIS A 198 -0.73 7.93 -18.36
N LEU A 199 -1.28 6.92 -17.71
CA LEU A 199 -0.80 5.56 -17.68
C LEU A 199 -1.91 4.61 -18.13
N PHE A 200 -1.54 3.46 -18.65
CA PHE A 200 -2.47 2.35 -18.88
C PHE A 200 -2.01 1.14 -18.09
N VAL A 201 -2.88 0.63 -17.23
CA VAL A 201 -2.54 -0.42 -16.27
C VAL A 201 -3.44 -1.64 -16.47
N LEU A 202 -2.87 -2.83 -16.31
CA LEU A 202 -3.57 -4.12 -16.44
C LEU A 202 -3.32 -4.99 -15.22
N GLY A 203 -4.27 -5.88 -14.92
CA GLY A 203 -4.02 -6.99 -14.01
C GLY A 203 -3.16 -8.07 -14.66
N ASP A 204 -2.41 -8.80 -13.84
CA ASP A 204 -1.66 -9.96 -14.30
C ASP A 204 -2.58 -11.16 -14.53
N ASN A 205 -3.66 -11.29 -13.74
CA ASN A 205 -4.78 -12.15 -14.08
C ASN A 205 -5.69 -11.40 -15.06
N ARG A 206 -5.46 -11.59 -16.36
CA ARG A 206 -6.10 -10.83 -17.44
C ARG A 206 -7.59 -11.03 -17.51
N ASP A 207 -8.05 -12.19 -17.06
CA ASP A 207 -9.44 -12.56 -17.22
C ASP A 207 -10.27 -12.16 -16.00
N ASN A 208 -9.62 -11.98 -14.84
CA ASN A 208 -10.23 -11.59 -13.57
C ASN A 208 -9.66 -10.27 -13.03
N SER A 209 -9.64 -9.25 -13.88
CA SER A 209 -9.11 -7.93 -13.51
C SER A 209 -9.97 -6.80 -14.08
N LEU A 210 -10.61 -6.09 -13.15
CA LEU A 210 -11.06 -4.71 -13.32
C LEU A 210 -9.81 -3.81 -13.39
N ASP A 211 -9.53 -3.25 -14.56
CA ASP A 211 -8.35 -2.43 -14.89
C ASP A 211 -8.63 -1.38 -15.98
N SER A 212 -7.60 -0.78 -16.59
CA SER A 212 -7.76 0.30 -17.58
C SER A 212 -8.62 -0.06 -18.78
N ARG A 213 -8.87 -1.34 -19.06
CA ARG A 213 -9.85 -1.73 -20.11
C ARG A 213 -11.27 -1.23 -19.79
N TYR A 214 -11.62 -1.17 -18.51
CA TYR A 214 -12.96 -0.88 -17.99
C TYR A 214 -13.21 0.60 -17.68
N TRP A 215 -12.17 1.34 -17.28
CA TRP A 215 -12.30 2.75 -16.87
C TRP A 215 -11.34 3.71 -17.59
N GLY A 216 -10.47 3.19 -18.44
CA GLY A 216 -9.51 3.99 -19.20
C GLY A 216 -8.24 4.33 -18.45
N PHE A 217 -7.68 5.47 -18.83
CA PHE A 217 -6.34 5.86 -18.42
C PHE A 217 -6.29 6.31 -16.96
N VAL A 218 -5.13 6.15 -16.34
CA VAL A 218 -4.87 6.57 -14.96
C VAL A 218 -3.90 7.74 -15.00
N PRO A 219 -4.27 8.94 -14.50
CA PRO A 219 -3.33 10.04 -14.34
C PRO A 219 -2.13 9.60 -13.48
N ASP A 220 -0.92 9.91 -13.91
CA ASP A 220 0.30 9.52 -13.17
C ASP A 220 0.36 10.10 -11.75
N SER A 221 -0.32 11.24 -11.54
CA SER A 221 -0.49 11.90 -10.26
C SER A 221 -1.25 11.05 -9.22
N LEU A 222 -2.03 10.04 -9.65
CA LEU A 222 -2.75 9.14 -8.75
C LEU A 222 -1.89 7.97 -8.24
N VAL A 223 -0.68 7.78 -8.78
CA VAL A 223 0.24 6.73 -8.33
C VAL A 223 0.74 7.06 -6.92
N ARG A 224 0.59 6.12 -5.99
CA ARG A 224 0.93 6.27 -4.55
C ARG A 224 2.23 5.59 -4.16
N GLY A 225 2.66 4.55 -4.88
CA GLY A 225 3.91 3.88 -4.58
C GLY A 225 4.15 2.62 -5.39
N GLN A 226 5.31 2.01 -5.18
CA GLN A 226 5.71 0.75 -5.79
C GLN A 226 5.77 -0.35 -4.72
N PRO A 227 4.99 -1.45 -4.84
CA PRO A 227 5.20 -2.63 -4.00
C PRO A 227 6.61 -3.18 -4.16
N MET A 228 7.28 -3.44 -3.04
CA MET A 228 8.66 -3.93 -3.04
C MET A 228 8.74 -5.41 -2.71
N VAL A 229 8.09 -5.80 -1.63
CA VAL A 229 8.26 -7.12 -1.01
C VAL A 229 6.99 -7.59 -0.33
N VAL A 230 6.72 -8.89 -0.41
CA VAL A 230 5.71 -9.57 0.41
C VAL A 230 6.33 -9.86 1.78
N TYR A 231 5.88 -9.16 2.82
CA TYR A 231 6.43 -9.34 4.18
C TYR A 231 5.65 -10.33 5.04
N TYR A 232 4.46 -10.72 4.58
CA TYR A 232 3.63 -11.72 5.24
C TYR A 232 2.57 -12.20 4.24
N SER A 233 2.15 -13.45 4.34
CA SER A 233 1.21 -14.05 3.41
C SER A 233 0.50 -15.24 4.04
N TYR A 234 -0.80 -15.34 3.81
CA TYR A 234 -1.62 -16.46 4.28
C TYR A 234 -2.70 -16.80 3.25
N VAL A 235 -3.29 -18.00 3.36
CA VAL A 235 -4.43 -18.41 2.54
C VAL A 235 -5.72 -18.06 3.28
N PRO A 236 -6.52 -17.09 2.80
CA PRO A 236 -7.79 -16.76 3.44
C PRO A 236 -8.76 -17.94 3.31
N ASP A 237 -9.39 -18.31 4.42
CA ASP A 237 -10.36 -19.39 4.48
C ASP A 237 -11.47 -19.05 5.46
N SER A 238 -12.68 -18.80 4.96
CA SER A 238 -13.84 -18.43 5.76
C SER A 238 -14.29 -19.53 6.73
N SER A 239 -13.85 -20.77 6.55
CA SER A 239 -14.21 -21.90 7.40
C SER A 239 -13.21 -22.14 8.55
N ALA A 240 -11.99 -21.60 8.45
CA ALA A 240 -10.93 -21.82 9.42
C ALA A 240 -10.84 -20.65 10.42
N ARG A 241 -10.76 -20.94 11.72
CA ARG A 241 -10.45 -19.94 12.74
C ARG A 241 -8.94 -19.65 12.72
N LEU A 242 -8.57 -18.38 12.81
CA LEU A 242 -7.16 -17.94 12.86
C LEU A 242 -6.34 -18.46 11.66
N ASP A 243 -6.93 -18.42 10.46
CA ASP A 243 -6.27 -18.75 9.19
C ASP A 243 -4.98 -17.96 8.97
N PHE A 244 -4.93 -16.71 9.44
CA PHE A 244 -3.73 -15.88 9.46
C PHE A 244 -2.58 -16.48 10.29
N LEU A 245 -2.83 -17.37 11.25
CA LEU A 245 -1.75 -18.06 11.99
C LEU A 245 -1.50 -19.47 11.46
N THR A 246 -2.54 -20.15 10.99
CA THR A 246 -2.50 -21.58 10.68
C THR A 246 -2.20 -21.88 9.20
N ARG A 247 -2.51 -20.95 8.30
CA ARG A 247 -2.35 -21.13 6.84
C ARG A 247 -1.35 -20.14 6.24
N VAL A 248 -0.26 -19.90 6.95
CA VAL A 248 0.82 -19.00 6.52
C VAL A 248 1.57 -19.60 5.33
N ARG A 249 1.81 -18.78 4.30
CA ARG A 249 2.60 -19.14 3.11
C ARG A 249 4.04 -18.68 3.30
N TRP A 250 4.82 -19.46 4.03
CA TRP A 250 6.21 -19.14 4.37
C TRP A 250 7.10 -18.91 3.15
N GLN A 251 6.84 -19.62 2.05
CA GLN A 251 7.57 -19.48 0.78
C GLN A 251 7.39 -18.11 0.11
N ARG A 252 6.37 -17.33 0.50
CA ARG A 252 6.14 -15.98 -0.03
C ARG A 252 6.90 -14.91 0.76
N LEU A 253 7.40 -15.23 1.94
CA LEU A 253 8.06 -14.26 2.81
C LEU A 253 9.36 -13.77 2.15
N GLY A 254 9.44 -12.47 1.90
CA GLY A 254 10.59 -11.86 1.25
C GLY A 254 10.54 -11.86 -0.29
N ASP A 255 9.46 -12.37 -0.89
CA ASP A 255 9.28 -12.35 -2.34
C ASP A 255 9.28 -10.91 -2.85
N ARG A 256 10.16 -10.63 -3.80
CA ARG A 256 10.22 -9.31 -4.46
C ARG A 256 9.08 -9.21 -5.47
N VAL A 257 8.34 -8.12 -5.41
CA VAL A 257 7.30 -7.83 -6.40
C VAL A 257 7.98 -7.31 -7.67
N ARG A 258 7.77 -8.00 -8.80
CA ARG A 258 8.35 -7.67 -10.10
C ARG A 258 7.35 -7.86 -11.21
#